data_AF-A0A1I8A1K2-F1
#
_entry.id   AF-A0A1I8A1K2-F1
#
_cell.length_a   1.000
_cell.length_b   1.000
_cell.length_c   1.000
_cell.angle_alpha   90.00
_cell.angle_beta   90.00
_cell.angle_gamma   90.00
#
_symmetry.space_group_name_H-M   'P 1'
#
loop_
_entity.id
_entity.type
_entity.pdbx_description
1 polymer ?
#
loop_
_entity_poly.entity_id
_entity_poly.type
_entity_poly.pdbx_seq_one_letter_code
_entity_poly.pdbx_strand_id
1 'polypeptide(L)'
;MAHKIAKREKAFDLARIEAALEAQEDAERELLEARNVHALSSRDQALQDDRCQAKCNDNLRSGLDMVKAHTSFGSIGVPSVIDETDLRMFCRLDAQHDRCLRDCGFSIQFNMRDYVCKENIDLMLTQIPCYVFAAPVLKRQCGPSVCGPYADLEPTLIGFANRCRTLICDLFCTEKVLLNRCGPVAGEQAAKFLRDYSRRQVSTWISDLANSMGKPVKQVIPRSCSRIFCDNYDTRNANCTELGRRRL
;
A
#
# COMPACT_ATOMS: atom_id res chain seq x y z
N MET A 1 39.14 -30.47 8.25
CA MET A 1 38.13 -30.47 7.17
C MET A 1 37.84 -29.01 6.82
N ALA A 2 38.16 -28.58 5.60
CA ALA A 2 38.10 -27.17 5.20
C ALA A 2 36.74 -26.82 4.57
N HIS A 3 36.04 -25.85 5.13
CA HIS A 3 34.83 -25.28 4.54
C HIS A 3 35.20 -24.38 3.35
N LYS A 4 34.65 -24.67 2.18
CA LYS A 4 34.81 -23.88 0.95
C LYS A 4 33.84 -22.69 1.02
N ILE A 5 34.37 -21.49 1.30
CA ILE A 5 33.60 -20.24 1.26
C ILE A 5 33.28 -19.95 -0.22
N ALA A 6 32.00 -20.05 -0.60
CA ALA A 6 31.55 -19.65 -1.93
C ALA A 6 31.69 -18.12 -2.07
N LYS A 7 32.47 -17.69 -3.08
CA LYS A 7 32.80 -16.29 -3.38
C LYS A 7 31.55 -15.43 -3.57
N ARG A 8 31.39 -14.41 -2.71
CA ARG A 8 30.39 -13.33 -2.75
C ARG A 8 30.62 -12.29 -3.87
N GLU A 9 31.67 -12.42 -4.68
CA GLU A 9 32.07 -11.43 -5.69
C GLU A 9 30.98 -11.17 -6.75
N LYS A 10 30.25 -12.21 -7.21
CA LYS A 10 29.31 -12.09 -8.34
C LYS A 10 28.02 -11.30 -8.05
N ALA A 11 27.58 -11.21 -6.79
CA ALA A 11 26.35 -10.51 -6.43
C ALA A 11 26.53 -8.99 -6.40
N PHE A 12 27.71 -8.51 -5.97
CA PHE A 12 28.07 -7.10 -6.01
C PHE A 12 28.29 -6.62 -7.45
N ASP A 13 28.83 -7.48 -8.32
CA ASP A 13 28.95 -7.18 -9.74
C ASP A 13 27.59 -7.00 -10.40
N LEU A 14 26.58 -7.81 -10.04
CA LEU A 14 25.22 -7.70 -10.59
C LEU A 14 24.54 -6.41 -10.15
N ALA A 15 24.60 -6.06 -8.85
CA ALA A 15 24.01 -4.83 -8.33
C ALA A 15 24.66 -3.57 -8.95
N ARG A 16 25.96 -3.62 -9.23
CA ARG A 16 26.68 -2.54 -9.93
C ARG A 16 26.27 -2.43 -11.40
N ILE A 17 26.05 -3.56 -12.07
CA ILE A 17 25.57 -3.60 -13.46
C ILE A 17 24.14 -3.04 -13.53
N GLU A 18 23.27 -3.41 -12.59
CA GLU A 18 21.90 -2.89 -12.52
C GLU A 18 21.89 -1.37 -12.30
N ALA A 19 22.68 -0.85 -11.35
CA ALA A 19 22.77 0.59 -11.11
C ALA A 19 23.34 1.37 -12.31
N ALA A 20 24.29 0.78 -13.04
CA ALA A 20 24.85 1.39 -14.25
C ALA A 20 23.85 1.40 -15.42
N LEU A 21 23.02 0.36 -15.54
CA LEU A 21 21.93 0.31 -16.51
C LEU A 21 20.88 1.38 -16.19
N GLU A 22 20.47 1.51 -14.92
CA GLU A 22 19.49 2.51 -14.48
C GLU A 22 19.96 3.94 -14.82
N ALA A 23 21.22 4.28 -14.55
CA ALA A 23 21.78 5.60 -14.88
C ALA A 23 21.86 5.87 -16.39
N GLN A 24 22.08 4.82 -17.20
CA GLN A 24 22.14 4.95 -18.66
C GLN A 24 20.73 5.13 -19.26
N GLU A 25 19.74 4.40 -18.74
CA GLU A 25 18.34 4.54 -19.15
C GLU A 25 17.77 5.92 -18.77
N ASP A 26 18.15 6.48 -17.62
CA ASP A 26 17.77 7.84 -17.21
C ASP A 26 18.32 8.91 -18.17
N ALA A 27 19.58 8.77 -18.61
CA ALA A 27 20.21 9.70 -19.56
C ALA A 27 19.60 9.61 -20.98
N GLU A 28 19.23 8.41 -21.43
CA GLU A 28 18.58 8.21 -22.73
C GLU A 28 17.15 8.79 -22.76
N ARG A 29 16.49 8.82 -21.59
CA ARG A 29 15.15 9.36 -21.40
C ARG A 29 15.11 10.89 -21.44
N GLU A 30 16.07 11.58 -20.82
CA GLU A 30 16.21 13.05 -20.93
C GLU A 30 16.34 13.50 -22.40
N LEU A 31 17.00 12.68 -23.22
CA LEU A 31 17.17 12.90 -24.66
C LEU A 31 15.88 12.67 -25.48
N LEU A 32 15.04 11.72 -25.06
CA LEU A 32 13.77 11.38 -25.73
C LEU A 32 12.63 12.35 -25.38
N GLU A 33 12.57 12.81 -24.14
CA GLU A 33 11.60 13.81 -23.68
C GLU A 33 11.77 15.16 -24.40
N ALA A 34 13.00 15.51 -24.79
CA ALA A 34 13.28 16.69 -25.60
C ALA A 34 12.74 16.61 -27.05
N ARG A 35 12.30 15.43 -27.52
CA ARG A 35 12.09 15.16 -28.95
C ARG A 35 10.64 15.00 -29.42
N ASN A 36 9.67 14.83 -28.52
CA ASN A 36 8.29 14.48 -28.91
C ASN A 36 7.25 15.53 -28.52
N VAL A 37 6.80 16.33 -29.49
CA VAL A 37 5.57 17.14 -29.39
C VAL A 37 4.76 16.95 -30.67
N HIS A 38 3.73 16.09 -30.63
CA HIS A 38 2.68 16.05 -31.64
C HIS A 38 1.30 15.97 -30.95
N ALA A 39 0.40 16.88 -31.33
CA ALA A 39 -0.91 17.06 -30.71
C ALA A 39 -1.96 16.10 -31.32
N LEU A 40 -2.53 15.25 -30.47
CA LEU A 40 -3.71 14.42 -30.74
C LEU A 40 -4.97 15.11 -30.22
N SER A 41 -6.17 14.71 -30.71
CA SER A 41 -7.44 15.24 -30.20
C SER A 41 -7.65 14.79 -28.74
N SER A 42 -8.34 15.60 -27.91
CA SER A 42 -8.51 15.30 -26.48
C SER A 42 -9.23 13.97 -26.19
N ARG A 43 -10.06 13.49 -27.12
CA ARG A 43 -10.73 12.19 -27.01
C ARG A 43 -9.79 11.03 -27.36
N ASP A 44 -8.89 11.22 -28.32
CA ASP A 44 -7.86 10.24 -28.66
C ASP A 44 -6.78 10.16 -27.58
N GLN A 45 -6.46 11.30 -26.94
CA GLN A 45 -5.58 11.36 -25.77
C GLN A 45 -6.18 10.55 -24.60
N ALA A 46 -7.44 10.80 -24.22
CA ALA A 46 -8.08 10.05 -23.13
C ALA A 46 -8.14 8.53 -23.40
N LEU A 47 -8.45 8.12 -24.64
CA LEU A 47 -8.45 6.70 -25.04
C LEU A 47 -7.04 6.10 -25.04
N GLN A 48 -6.02 6.90 -25.32
CA GLN A 48 -4.62 6.48 -25.29
C GLN A 48 -4.11 6.39 -23.84
N ASP A 49 -4.53 7.29 -22.97
CA ASP A 49 -4.22 7.30 -21.54
C ASP A 49 -4.84 6.08 -20.84
N ASP A 50 -6.10 5.74 -21.14
CA ASP A 50 -6.76 4.53 -20.63
C ASP A 50 -6.03 3.25 -21.06
N ARG A 51 -5.59 3.18 -22.33
CA ARG A 51 -4.79 2.06 -22.84
C ARG A 51 -3.41 1.99 -22.18
N CYS A 52 -2.79 3.14 -21.93
CA CYS A 52 -1.50 3.26 -21.27
C CYS A 52 -1.60 2.77 -19.83
N GLN A 53 -2.60 3.23 -19.09
CA GLN A 53 -2.90 2.80 -17.73
C GLN A 53 -3.18 1.30 -17.67
N ALA A 54 -4.01 0.77 -18.57
CA ALA A 54 -4.30 -0.66 -18.65
C ALA A 54 -3.03 -1.48 -18.84
N LYS A 55 -2.13 -1.05 -19.73
CA LYS A 55 -0.84 -1.71 -19.96
C LYS A 55 0.06 -1.67 -18.72
N CYS A 56 0.14 -0.53 -18.02
CA CYS A 56 0.89 -0.43 -16.77
C CYS A 56 0.32 -1.40 -15.73
N ASN A 57 -1.01 -1.43 -15.56
CA ASN A 57 -1.69 -2.33 -14.62
C ASN A 57 -1.47 -3.81 -14.97
N ASP A 58 -1.50 -4.17 -16.25
CA ASP A 58 -1.25 -5.54 -16.72
C ASP A 58 0.20 -5.97 -16.45
N ASN A 59 1.17 -5.07 -16.67
CA ASN A 59 2.57 -5.32 -16.34
C ASN A 59 2.77 -5.52 -14.84
N LEU A 60 2.15 -4.69 -14.01
CA LEU A 60 2.19 -4.85 -12.55
C LEU A 60 1.58 -6.19 -12.14
N ARG A 61 0.39 -6.52 -12.64
CA ARG A 61 -0.31 -7.77 -12.32
C ARG A 61 0.56 -8.98 -12.67
N SER A 62 1.09 -9.01 -13.89
CA SER A 62 1.97 -10.08 -14.36
C SER A 62 3.25 -10.18 -13.53
N GLY A 63 3.78 -9.05 -13.09
CA GLY A 63 4.92 -8.99 -12.17
C GLY A 63 4.60 -9.58 -10.80
N LEU A 64 3.44 -9.23 -10.24
CA LEU A 64 2.99 -9.68 -8.91
C LEU A 64 2.73 -11.18 -8.87
N ASP A 65 2.49 -11.86 -9.99
CA ASP A 65 2.43 -13.33 -10.05
C ASP A 65 3.76 -14.00 -9.63
N MET A 66 4.88 -13.27 -9.70
CA MET A 66 6.19 -13.74 -9.22
C MET A 66 6.43 -13.47 -7.72
N VAL A 67 5.55 -12.70 -7.06
CA VAL A 67 5.66 -12.34 -5.65
C VAL A 67 4.77 -13.28 -4.84
N LYS A 68 5.34 -13.98 -3.85
CA LYS A 68 4.50 -14.78 -2.97
C LYS A 68 3.81 -13.87 -1.97
N ALA A 69 2.48 -13.96 -1.96
CA ALA A 69 1.63 -13.21 -1.04
C ALA A 69 0.54 -14.09 -0.43
N HIS A 70 0.06 -13.70 0.75
CA HIS A 70 -1.14 -14.22 1.39
C HIS A 70 -2.31 -13.23 1.20
N THR A 71 -3.56 -13.67 1.20
CA THR A 71 -4.72 -12.78 0.99
C THR A 71 -5.48 -12.51 2.29
N SER A 72 -4.77 -12.36 3.42
CA SER A 72 -5.38 -12.54 4.75
C SER A 72 -5.78 -11.26 5.47
N PHE A 73 -5.46 -10.08 4.94
CA PHE A 73 -5.79 -8.81 5.61
C PHE A 73 -7.10 -8.16 5.16
N GLY A 74 -7.92 -8.88 4.37
CA GLY A 74 -9.25 -8.40 3.97
C GLY A 74 -9.17 -7.07 3.21
N SER A 75 -9.81 -6.03 3.75
CA SER A 75 -9.80 -4.68 3.16
C SER A 75 -8.61 -3.80 3.54
N ILE A 76 -7.66 -4.30 4.35
CA ILE A 76 -6.43 -3.56 4.69
C ILE A 76 -5.45 -3.64 3.52
N GLY A 77 -5.13 -2.49 2.93
CA GLY A 77 -4.29 -2.40 1.73
C GLY A 77 -2.78 -2.52 1.98
N VAL A 78 -2.31 -3.36 2.91
CA VAL A 78 -0.87 -3.57 3.13
C VAL A 78 -0.38 -4.75 2.26
N PRO A 79 0.83 -4.68 1.66
CA PRO A 79 1.41 -5.81 0.95
C PRO A 79 1.51 -7.03 1.86
N SER A 80 0.88 -8.12 1.43
CA SER A 80 0.75 -9.35 2.22
C SER A 80 1.83 -10.36 1.81
N VAL A 81 3.09 -9.95 1.74
CA VAL A 81 4.21 -10.77 1.26
C VAL A 81 4.70 -11.79 2.29
N ILE A 82 5.38 -12.85 1.83
CA ILE A 82 5.82 -13.96 2.71
C ILE A 82 7.22 -13.75 3.30
N ASP A 83 8.13 -13.12 2.57
CA ASP A 83 9.49 -12.90 3.04
C ASP A 83 10.12 -11.59 2.52
N GLU A 84 11.39 -11.36 2.88
CA GLU A 84 12.15 -10.18 2.45
C GLU A 84 12.34 -10.09 0.94
N THR A 85 12.54 -11.24 0.28
CA THR A 85 12.75 -11.28 -1.17
C THR A 85 11.47 -10.87 -1.88
N ASP A 86 10.33 -11.41 -1.43
CA ASP A 86 9.01 -11.05 -1.92
C ASP A 86 8.70 -9.56 -1.65
N LEU A 87 9.05 -9.03 -0.47
CA LEU A 87 8.87 -7.61 -0.17
C LEU A 87 9.68 -6.72 -1.11
N ARG A 88 10.97 -7.03 -1.31
CA ARG A 88 11.84 -6.25 -2.21
C ARG A 88 11.34 -6.31 -3.66
N MET A 89 10.88 -7.48 -4.12
CA MET A 89 10.32 -7.66 -5.45
C MET A 89 9.02 -6.86 -5.61
N PHE A 90 8.11 -6.93 -4.63
CA PHE A 90 6.90 -6.10 -4.59
C PHE A 90 7.24 -4.62 -4.72
N CYS A 91 8.19 -4.13 -3.91
CA CYS A 91 8.60 -2.73 -3.93
C CYS A 91 9.22 -2.29 -5.26
N ARG A 92 9.96 -3.17 -5.95
CA ARG A 92 10.53 -2.91 -7.29
C ARG A 92 9.44 -2.83 -8.36
N LEU A 93 8.51 -3.78 -8.37
CA LEU A 93 7.41 -3.82 -9.33
C LEU A 93 6.47 -2.62 -9.17
N ASP A 94 6.13 -2.30 -7.93
CA ASP A 94 5.31 -1.13 -7.61
C ASP A 94 6.02 0.18 -8.01
N ALA A 95 7.35 0.26 -7.83
CA ALA A 95 8.13 1.39 -8.31
C ALA A 95 8.15 1.52 -9.85
N GLN A 96 8.18 0.41 -10.58
CA GLN A 96 8.09 0.41 -12.04
C GLN A 96 6.69 0.81 -12.52
N HIS A 97 5.64 0.34 -11.83
CA HIS A 97 4.27 0.72 -12.10
C HIS A 97 4.04 2.22 -11.87
N ASP A 98 4.53 2.76 -10.76
CA ASP A 98 4.48 4.19 -10.48
C ASP A 98 5.11 5.03 -11.59
N ARG A 99 6.28 4.60 -12.10
CA ARG A 99 6.96 5.28 -13.21
C ARG A 99 6.13 5.18 -14.49
N CYS A 100 5.64 4.00 -14.82
CA CYS A 100 4.78 3.78 -15.98
C CYS A 100 3.54 4.69 -15.96
N LEU A 101 2.86 4.81 -14.81
CA LEU A 101 1.70 5.69 -14.68
C LEU A 101 2.04 7.18 -14.84
N ARG A 102 3.19 7.62 -14.31
CA ARG A 102 3.67 9.00 -14.51
C ARG A 102 3.99 9.28 -15.96
N ASP A 103 4.62 8.32 -16.65
CA ASP A 103 4.91 8.42 -18.09
C ASP A 103 3.61 8.50 -18.92
N CYS A 104 2.52 7.88 -18.44
CA CYS A 104 1.18 8.00 -19.00
C CYS A 104 0.44 9.30 -18.58
N GLY A 105 1.06 10.21 -17.80
CA GLY A 105 0.45 11.47 -17.38
C GLY A 105 -0.43 11.40 -16.11
N PHE A 106 -0.48 10.27 -15.41
CA PHE A 106 -1.26 10.13 -14.18
C PHE A 106 -0.49 10.63 -12.94
N SER A 107 -1.20 11.30 -12.04
CA SER A 107 -0.69 11.64 -10.71
C SER A 107 -1.06 10.58 -9.68
N ILE A 108 -0.08 10.15 -8.87
CA ILE A 108 -0.24 9.09 -7.87
C ILE A 108 -0.30 9.75 -6.50
N GLN A 109 -1.45 9.65 -5.82
CA GLN A 109 -1.75 10.42 -4.60
C GLN A 109 -1.21 9.77 -3.32
N PHE A 110 -1.39 8.46 -3.15
CA PHE A 110 -0.79 7.68 -2.06
C PHE A 110 -0.63 6.23 -2.49
N ASN A 111 0.61 5.74 -2.47
CA ASN A 111 0.91 4.35 -2.78
C ASN A 111 1.39 3.62 -1.50
N MET A 112 1.02 2.34 -1.36
CA MET A 112 1.62 1.38 -0.43
C MET A 112 3.13 1.52 -0.33
N ARG A 113 3.80 1.74 -1.47
CA ARG A 113 5.25 1.94 -1.53
C ARG A 113 5.76 3.10 -0.70
N ASP A 114 5.06 4.23 -0.62
CA ASP A 114 5.56 5.37 0.15
C ASP A 114 5.66 5.03 1.63
N TYR A 115 4.65 4.35 2.17
CA TYR A 115 4.67 3.96 3.57
C TYR A 115 5.57 2.75 3.81
N VAL A 116 5.38 1.65 3.08
CA VAL A 116 6.07 0.38 3.35
C VAL A 116 7.47 0.36 2.78
N CYS A 117 7.62 0.63 1.49
CA CYS A 117 8.89 0.43 0.79
C CYS A 117 9.91 1.55 1.03
N LYS A 118 9.47 2.80 1.18
CA LYS A 118 10.37 3.95 1.38
C LYS A 118 10.63 4.24 2.85
N GLU A 119 9.60 4.24 3.68
CA GLU A 119 9.72 4.72 5.06
C GLU A 119 9.84 3.62 6.12
N ASN A 120 9.20 2.46 5.91
CA ASN A 120 9.03 1.47 6.96
C ASN A 120 9.41 0.04 6.52
N ILE A 121 10.39 -0.11 5.63
CA ILE A 121 10.76 -1.42 5.07
C ILE A 121 11.30 -2.34 6.17
N ASP A 122 12.23 -1.86 7.00
CA ASP A 122 12.81 -2.64 8.09
C ASP A 122 11.75 -3.04 9.11
N LEU A 123 10.85 -2.10 9.43
CA LEU A 123 9.75 -2.38 10.34
C LEU A 123 8.82 -3.44 9.74
N MET A 124 8.45 -3.35 8.47
CA MET A 124 7.65 -4.38 7.79
C MET A 124 8.34 -5.75 7.85
N LEU A 125 9.65 -5.82 7.59
CA LEU A 125 10.42 -7.06 7.68
C LEU A 125 10.35 -7.72 9.07
N THR A 126 10.35 -6.91 10.13
CA THR A 126 10.17 -7.45 11.50
C THR A 126 8.77 -8.01 11.76
N GLN A 127 7.74 -7.52 11.05
CA GLN A 127 6.35 -7.95 11.25
C GLN A 127 5.94 -9.14 10.37
N ILE A 128 6.58 -9.33 9.21
CA ILE A 128 6.29 -10.43 8.26
C ILE A 128 6.19 -11.81 8.93
N PRO A 129 7.11 -12.25 9.82
CA PRO A 129 7.00 -13.56 10.45
C PRO A 129 5.70 -13.77 11.22
N CYS A 130 5.22 -12.74 11.92
CA CYS A 130 3.93 -12.79 12.63
C CYS A 130 2.76 -12.85 11.64
N TYR A 131 2.79 -12.05 10.57
CA TYR A 131 1.76 -12.04 9.55
C TYR A 131 1.61 -13.38 8.83
N VAL A 132 2.73 -13.98 8.40
CA VAL A 132 2.74 -15.30 7.75
C VAL A 132 2.23 -16.38 8.70
N PHE A 133 2.66 -16.35 9.97
CA PHE A 133 2.21 -17.31 10.97
C PHE A 133 0.70 -17.21 11.24
N ALA A 134 0.16 -15.99 11.30
CA ALA A 134 -1.26 -15.73 11.55
C ALA A 134 -2.15 -15.90 10.30
N ALA A 135 -1.58 -15.82 9.08
CA ALA A 135 -2.32 -15.79 7.82
C ALA A 135 -3.38 -16.89 7.64
N PRO A 136 -3.13 -18.18 7.97
CA PRO A 136 -4.14 -19.23 7.83
C PRO A 136 -5.38 -19.00 8.71
N VAL A 137 -5.19 -18.38 9.88
CA VAL A 137 -6.26 -18.11 10.84
C VAL A 137 -6.99 -16.84 10.45
N LEU A 138 -6.26 -15.80 10.06
CA LEU A 138 -6.81 -14.57 9.50
C LEU A 138 -7.74 -14.86 8.32
N LYS A 139 -7.33 -15.71 7.37
CA LYS A 139 -8.16 -16.10 6.22
C LYS A 139 -9.45 -16.83 6.59
N ARG A 140 -9.50 -17.51 7.75
CA ARG A 140 -10.68 -18.24 8.21
C ARG A 140 -11.62 -17.40 9.08
N GLN A 141 -11.06 -16.47 9.85
CA GLN A 141 -11.79 -15.74 10.90
C GLN A 141 -12.09 -14.29 10.55
N CYS A 142 -11.33 -13.70 9.63
CA CYS A 142 -11.49 -12.34 9.14
C CYS A 142 -11.78 -12.36 7.64
N GLY A 143 -12.03 -11.20 7.05
CA GLY A 143 -12.27 -11.09 5.63
C GLY A 143 -13.75 -10.87 5.26
N PRO A 144 -14.11 -11.10 4.00
CA PRO A 144 -15.37 -10.62 3.43
C PRO A 144 -16.62 -11.29 4.01
N SER A 145 -16.50 -12.52 4.52
CA SER A 145 -17.62 -13.22 5.17
C SER A 145 -18.02 -12.62 6.52
N VAL A 146 -17.13 -11.84 7.14
CA VAL A 146 -17.34 -11.20 8.45
C VAL A 146 -17.45 -9.69 8.34
N CYS A 147 -16.57 -9.07 7.56
CA CYS A 147 -16.41 -7.62 7.45
C CYS A 147 -16.82 -7.05 6.09
N GLY A 148 -17.17 -7.92 5.13
CA GLY A 148 -17.59 -7.53 3.77
C GLY A 148 -19.10 -7.32 3.63
N PRO A 149 -19.60 -7.19 2.39
CA PRO A 149 -18.85 -7.28 1.13
C PRO A 149 -17.88 -6.11 0.94
N TYR A 150 -16.81 -6.36 0.17
CA TYR A 150 -15.89 -5.29 -0.24
C TYR A 150 -16.35 -4.73 -1.58
N ALA A 151 -16.50 -3.42 -1.64
CA ALA A 151 -16.76 -2.68 -2.88
C ALA A 151 -15.51 -1.90 -3.29
N ASP A 152 -15.47 -1.52 -4.56
CA ASP A 152 -14.46 -0.60 -5.08
C ASP A 152 -14.52 0.73 -4.33
N LEU A 153 -13.37 1.40 -4.24
CA LEU A 153 -13.30 2.69 -3.57
C LEU A 153 -13.94 3.76 -4.45
N GLU A 154 -15.15 4.16 -4.09
CA GLU A 154 -15.78 5.34 -4.68
C GLU A 154 -15.21 6.62 -4.02
N PRO A 155 -14.68 7.59 -4.79
CA PRO A 155 -14.11 8.83 -4.27
C PRO A 155 -15.20 9.83 -3.84
N THR A 156 -16.10 9.38 -2.97
CA THR A 156 -17.22 10.14 -2.42
C THR A 156 -17.27 10.01 -0.91
N LEU A 157 -17.97 10.92 -0.23
CA LEU A 157 -18.17 10.83 1.23
C LEU A 157 -18.79 9.50 1.66
N ILE A 158 -19.76 8.98 0.88
CA ILE A 158 -20.44 7.72 1.17
C ILE A 158 -19.51 6.54 0.89
N GLY A 159 -18.78 6.56 -0.22
CA GLY A 159 -17.79 5.55 -0.57
C GLY A 159 -16.72 5.38 0.50
N PHE A 160 -16.11 6.49 0.92
CA PHE A 160 -15.14 6.49 2.01
C PHE A 160 -15.74 6.05 3.34
N ALA A 161 -16.98 6.47 3.64
CA ALA A 161 -17.65 6.04 4.86
C ALA A 161 -17.84 4.52 4.90
N ASN A 162 -18.23 3.91 3.78
CA ASN A 162 -18.38 2.46 3.64
C ASN A 162 -17.01 1.76 3.76
N ARG A 163 -15.98 2.26 3.07
CA ARG A 163 -14.63 1.69 3.15
C ARG A 163 -14.06 1.71 4.57
N CYS A 164 -14.27 2.81 5.30
CA CYS A 164 -13.83 2.89 6.70
C CYS A 164 -14.55 1.86 7.59
N ARG A 165 -15.83 1.56 7.37
CA ARG A 165 -16.54 0.53 8.14
C ARG A 165 -15.92 -0.85 7.96
N THR A 166 -15.66 -1.25 6.71
CA THR A 166 -15.04 -2.55 6.41
C THR A 166 -13.60 -2.60 6.94
N LEU A 167 -12.83 -1.52 6.75
CA LEU A 167 -11.45 -1.42 7.20
C LEU A 167 -11.32 -1.53 8.71
N ILE A 168 -12.18 -0.83 9.47
CA ILE A 168 -12.20 -0.90 10.93
C ILE A 168 -12.52 -2.33 11.40
N CYS A 169 -13.51 -2.98 10.78
CA CYS A 169 -13.86 -4.35 11.12
C CYS A 169 -12.68 -5.30 10.91
N ASP A 170 -12.01 -5.21 9.74
CA ASP A 170 -10.84 -6.04 9.44
C ASP A 170 -9.66 -5.73 10.37
N LEU A 171 -9.41 -4.47 10.72
CA LEU A 171 -8.36 -4.08 11.68
C LEU A 171 -8.60 -4.69 13.06
N PHE A 172 -9.82 -4.62 13.59
CA PHE A 172 -10.16 -5.23 14.88
C PHE A 172 -10.06 -6.75 14.86
N CYS A 173 -10.57 -7.38 13.80
CA CYS A 173 -10.47 -8.83 13.65
C CYS A 173 -9.01 -9.28 13.56
N THR A 174 -8.22 -8.59 12.74
CA THR A 174 -6.80 -8.88 12.50
C THR A 174 -6.00 -8.72 13.78
N GLU A 175 -6.15 -7.62 14.50
CA GLU A 175 -5.50 -7.39 15.78
C GLU A 175 -5.76 -8.52 16.78
N LYS A 176 -7.03 -8.95 16.94
CA LYS A 176 -7.38 -10.05 17.83
C LYS A 176 -6.66 -11.34 17.44
N VAL A 177 -6.57 -11.65 16.15
CA VAL A 177 -5.85 -12.84 15.67
C VAL A 177 -4.35 -12.70 15.89
N LEU A 178 -3.75 -11.54 15.60
CA LEU A 178 -2.32 -11.29 15.78
C LEU A 178 -1.90 -11.41 17.25
N LEU A 179 -2.65 -10.81 18.18
CA LEU A 179 -2.40 -10.92 19.62
C LEU A 179 -2.47 -12.38 20.09
N ASN A 180 -3.47 -13.14 19.62
CA ASN A 180 -3.65 -14.53 20.01
C ASN A 180 -2.61 -15.48 19.40
N ARG A 181 -2.08 -15.17 18.22
CA ARG A 181 -1.14 -16.07 17.50
C ARG A 181 0.32 -15.71 17.72
N CYS A 182 0.66 -14.44 17.68
CA CYS A 182 2.04 -13.98 17.80
C CYS A 182 2.43 -13.60 19.24
N GLY A 183 1.47 -13.60 20.17
CA GLY A 183 1.66 -13.14 21.54
C GLY A 183 1.48 -11.62 21.68
N PRO A 184 1.46 -11.12 22.92
CA PRO A 184 1.07 -9.73 23.21
C PRO A 184 2.03 -8.72 22.58
N VAL A 185 3.35 -8.93 22.67
CA VAL A 185 4.33 -7.95 22.19
C VAL A 185 4.39 -7.89 20.66
N ALA A 186 4.67 -9.02 20.00
CA ALA A 186 4.79 -9.06 18.55
C ALA A 186 3.44 -8.82 17.86
N GLY A 187 2.35 -9.36 18.42
CA GLY A 187 1.00 -9.13 17.91
C GLY A 187 0.55 -7.67 18.00
N GLU A 188 0.86 -6.97 19.10
CA GLU A 188 0.56 -5.55 19.26
C GLU A 188 1.36 -4.68 18.28
N GLN A 189 2.66 -4.95 18.12
CA GLN A 189 3.51 -4.22 17.16
C GLN A 189 3.01 -4.40 15.72
N ALA A 190 2.68 -5.63 15.34
CA ALA A 190 2.13 -5.97 14.03
C ALA A 190 0.78 -5.29 13.80
N ALA A 191 -0.14 -5.36 14.77
CA ALA A 191 -1.44 -4.70 14.68
C ALA A 191 -1.31 -3.16 14.58
N LYS A 192 -0.40 -2.57 15.36
CA LYS A 192 -0.11 -1.14 15.33
C LYS A 192 0.39 -0.68 13.96
N PHE A 193 1.29 -1.44 13.33
CA PHE A 193 1.76 -1.16 11.99
C PHE A 193 0.61 -1.07 10.97
N LEU A 194 -0.30 -2.05 10.98
CA LEU A 194 -1.47 -2.06 10.09
C LEU A 194 -2.40 -0.86 10.33
N ARG A 195 -2.59 -0.47 11.60
CA ARG A 195 -3.38 0.72 11.97
C ARG A 195 -2.72 2.01 11.49
N ASP A 196 -1.41 2.17 11.70
CA ASP A 196 -0.67 3.38 11.30
C ASP A 196 -0.63 3.54 9.78
N TYR A 197 -0.47 2.44 9.04
CA TYR A 197 -0.64 2.42 7.59
C TYR A 197 -2.06 2.88 7.18
N SER A 198 -3.09 2.27 7.78
CA SER A 198 -4.49 2.54 7.44
C SER A 198 -4.89 3.99 7.74
N ARG A 199 -4.37 4.57 8.83
CA ARG A 199 -4.54 5.98 9.17
C ARG A 199 -4.02 6.89 8.06
N ARG A 200 -2.80 6.62 7.59
CA ARG A 200 -2.19 7.44 6.55
C ARG A 200 -2.93 7.32 5.22
N GLN A 201 -3.31 6.09 4.84
CA GLN A 201 -4.12 5.84 3.64
C GLN A 201 -5.42 6.64 3.66
N VAL A 202 -6.18 6.54 4.75
CA VAL A 202 -7.47 7.24 4.88
C VAL A 202 -7.28 8.75 4.99
N SER A 203 -6.21 9.20 5.64
CA SER A 203 -5.86 10.63 5.70
C SER A 203 -5.65 11.21 4.30
N THR A 204 -4.94 10.50 3.41
CA THR A 204 -4.74 10.96 2.04
C THR A 204 -6.07 11.02 1.28
N TRP A 205 -6.88 9.96 1.32
CA TRP A 205 -8.18 9.93 0.64
C TRP A 205 -9.07 11.12 1.04
N ILE A 206 -9.18 11.38 2.34
CA ILE A 206 -10.01 12.48 2.84
C ILE A 206 -9.41 13.83 2.48
N SER A 207 -8.08 13.96 2.48
CA SER A 207 -7.40 15.20 2.08
C SER A 207 -7.64 15.52 0.61
N ASP A 208 -7.56 14.52 -0.27
CA ASP A 208 -7.79 14.70 -1.70
C ASP A 208 -9.25 15.10 -1.98
N LEU A 209 -10.21 14.48 -1.30
CA LEU A 209 -11.61 14.86 -1.39
C LEU A 209 -11.87 16.26 -0.81
N ALA A 210 -11.22 16.61 0.29
CA ALA A 210 -11.36 17.94 0.89
C ALA A 210 -10.81 19.03 -0.05
N ASN A 211 -9.67 18.76 -0.68
CA ASN A 211 -9.06 19.63 -1.69
C ASN A 211 -9.97 19.78 -2.90
N SER A 212 -10.54 18.69 -3.43
CA SER A 212 -11.45 18.76 -4.59
C SER A 212 -12.75 19.50 -4.28
N MET A 213 -13.19 19.49 -3.01
CA MET A 213 -14.37 20.22 -2.53
C MET A 213 -14.05 21.66 -2.08
N GLY A 214 -12.79 22.07 -2.01
CA GLY A 214 -12.38 23.36 -1.45
C GLY A 214 -12.76 23.54 0.03
N LYS A 215 -12.80 22.45 0.80
CA LYS A 215 -13.23 22.44 2.21
C LYS A 215 -12.09 22.04 3.13
N PRO A 216 -12.08 22.48 4.41
CA PRO A 216 -11.15 21.95 5.41
C PRO A 216 -11.38 20.45 5.64
N VAL A 217 -10.30 19.66 5.75
CA VAL A 217 -10.31 18.21 6.00
C VAL A 217 -11.27 17.82 7.13
N LYS A 218 -11.25 18.55 8.25
CA LYS A 218 -12.11 18.31 9.43
C LYS A 218 -13.62 18.29 9.13
N GLN A 219 -14.07 18.99 8.09
CA GLN A 219 -15.47 19.05 7.68
C GLN A 219 -15.88 17.92 6.72
N VAL A 220 -14.91 17.18 6.19
CA VAL A 220 -15.09 16.15 5.15
C VAL A 220 -14.90 14.75 5.73
N ILE A 221 -14.26 14.60 6.89
CA ILE A 221 -14.08 13.29 7.56
C ILE A 221 -15.45 12.65 7.86
N PRO A 222 -15.76 11.48 7.26
CA PRO A 222 -16.97 10.74 7.62
C PRO A 222 -16.91 10.23 9.06
N ARG A 223 -18.06 10.21 9.76
CA ARG A 223 -18.14 9.70 11.14
C ARG A 223 -17.64 8.26 11.30
N SER A 224 -17.78 7.42 10.28
CA SER A 224 -17.23 6.06 10.33
C SER A 224 -15.70 6.05 10.27
N CYS A 225 -15.08 7.01 9.59
CA CYS A 225 -13.62 7.12 9.47
C CYS A 225 -12.96 7.75 10.71
N SER A 226 -13.68 8.54 11.51
CA SER A 226 -13.10 9.17 12.71
C SER A 226 -12.50 8.14 13.68
N ARG A 227 -13.12 6.96 13.77
CA ARG A 227 -12.65 5.83 14.58
C ARG A 227 -11.25 5.34 14.22
N ILE A 228 -10.82 5.50 12.98
CA ILE A 228 -9.49 5.07 12.51
C ILE A 228 -8.42 5.97 13.14
N PHE A 229 -8.71 7.25 13.31
CA PHE A 229 -7.81 8.25 13.88
C PHE A 229 -7.82 8.28 15.41
N CYS A 230 -8.65 7.48 16.06
CA CYS A 230 -8.79 7.44 17.50
C CYS A 230 -8.15 6.19 18.06
N ASP A 231 -7.13 6.36 18.91
CA ASP A 231 -6.52 5.23 19.63
C ASP A 231 -7.51 4.62 20.63
N ASN A 232 -8.33 5.47 21.25
CA ASN A 232 -9.34 5.12 22.23
C ASN A 232 -10.73 5.65 21.80
N TYR A 233 -11.44 4.88 20.97
CA TYR A 233 -12.80 5.23 20.53
C TYR A 233 -13.85 4.52 21.38
N ASP A 234 -14.60 5.28 22.18
CA ASP A 234 -15.72 4.76 22.94
C ASP A 234 -16.94 4.59 22.01
N THR A 235 -17.26 3.33 21.71
CA THR A 235 -18.42 2.96 20.89
C THR A 235 -19.77 3.31 21.51
N ARG A 236 -19.86 3.45 22.84
CA ARG A 236 -21.12 3.77 23.54
C ARG A 236 -21.44 5.25 23.50
N ASN A 237 -20.42 6.08 23.69
CA ASN A 237 -20.57 7.54 23.70
C ASN A 237 -20.19 8.21 22.37
N ALA A 238 -19.79 7.42 21.36
CA ALA A 238 -19.27 7.87 20.07
C ALA A 238 -18.16 8.94 20.20
N ASN A 239 -17.37 8.85 21.28
CA ASN A 239 -16.40 9.85 21.67
C ASN A 239 -14.96 9.35 21.53
N CYS A 240 -14.08 10.25 21.12
CA CYS A 240 -12.66 9.99 20.91
C CYS A 240 -11.90 10.64 22.07
N THR A 241 -11.34 9.84 22.98
CA THR A 241 -10.61 10.38 24.14
C THR A 241 -9.14 10.68 23.81
N GLU A 242 -8.61 10.08 22.75
CA GLU A 242 -7.28 10.36 22.20
C GLU A 242 -7.28 10.30 20.67
N LEU A 243 -6.98 11.42 20.03
CA LEU A 243 -6.63 11.48 18.61
C LEU A 243 -5.17 11.05 18.46
N GLY A 244 -4.91 10.11 17.55
CA GLY A 244 -3.56 9.64 17.27
C GLY A 244 -2.62 10.82 17.04
N ARG A 245 -1.55 10.90 17.84
CA ARG A 245 -0.55 11.98 17.76
C ARG A 245 0.16 11.95 16.40
N ARG A 246 -0.39 12.60 15.39
CA ARG A 246 0.29 13.13 14.19
C ARG A 246 -0.65 14.11 13.49
N ARG A 247 -0.12 15.27 13.10
CA ARG A 247 -0.84 16.41 12.54
C ARG A 247 -1.71 15.99 11.35
N LEU A 248 -3.03 16.14 11.48
CA LEU A 248 -3.94 16.41 10.36
C LEU A 248 -3.75 17.84 9.88
#